data_AF-A0A958FC27-F1
#
_entry.id   AF-A0A958FC27-F1
#
_cell.length_a   1.000
_cell.length_b   1.000
_cell.length_c   1.000
_cell.angle_alpha   90.00
_cell.angle_beta   90.00
_cell.angle_gamma   90.00
#
_symmetry.space_group_name_H-M   'P 1'
#
loop_
_entity.id
_entity.type
_entity.pdbx_description
1 polymer ?
#
loop_
_entity_poly.entity_id
_entity_poly.type
_entity_poly.pdbx_seq_one_letter_code
_entity_poly.pdbx_strand_id
1 'polypeptide(L)'
;TYTRYINRDYGNTKGISVGFTKLGNRVNGGANYTIAFANGSSSSPDALNLINTAVQIGGEDVVFAERKVLPLDWDERHAANAYVNFVQPNNWSIGLVGYVNSGLPFDPQFVERFDLNEREFRASAHKPMRWSVDLKAKKNFKLMGLKSVLFFKIDNLFDHLNHEEVFATTGRGD
;
A
#
# COMPACT_ATOMS: atom_id res chain seq x y z
N THR A 1 -0.04 -11.11 -35.64
CA THR A 1 -0.40 -11.57 -34.29
C THR A 1 -1.56 -10.73 -33.79
N TYR A 2 -2.62 -11.35 -33.27
CA TYR A 2 -3.80 -10.64 -32.75
C TYR A 2 -3.93 -10.93 -31.25
N THR A 3 -3.96 -9.89 -30.43
CA THR A 3 -4.16 -10.01 -28.99
C THR A 3 -5.65 -10.02 -28.70
N ARG A 4 -6.12 -11.08 -28.04
CA ARG A 4 -7.52 -11.19 -27.59
C ARG A 4 -7.57 -11.17 -26.08
N TYR A 5 -8.15 -10.11 -25.52
CA TYR A 5 -8.46 -10.05 -24.10
C TYR A 5 -9.64 -10.97 -23.77
N ILE A 6 -9.49 -11.78 -22.71
CA ILE A 6 -10.54 -12.67 -22.21
C ILE A 6 -10.67 -12.48 -20.70
N ASN A 7 -11.89 -12.43 -20.19
CA ASN A 7 -12.13 -12.31 -18.75
C ASN A 7 -12.15 -13.71 -18.12
N ARG A 8 -11.00 -14.15 -17.62
CA ARG A 8 -10.82 -15.45 -16.94
C ARG A 8 -10.08 -15.34 -15.61
N ASP A 9 -9.72 -14.13 -15.20
CA ASP A 9 -8.99 -13.90 -13.96
C ASP A 9 -9.92 -13.83 -12.75
N TYR A 10 -9.38 -14.22 -11.61
CA TYR A 10 -10.06 -14.23 -10.33
C TYR A 10 -9.31 -13.34 -9.35
N GLY A 11 -10.05 -12.55 -8.58
CA GLY A 11 -9.53 -11.76 -7.47
C GLY A 11 -10.47 -11.87 -6.27
N ASN A 12 -9.89 -12.01 -5.09
CA ASN A 12 -10.59 -12.01 -3.81
C ASN A 12 -9.88 -11.13 -2.81
N THR A 13 -10.65 -10.30 -2.12
CA THR A 13 -10.15 -9.50 -0.99
C THR A 13 -10.98 -9.81 0.24
N LYS A 14 -10.32 -10.12 1.34
CA LYS A 14 -10.96 -10.38 2.65
C LYS A 14 -10.17 -9.67 3.73
N GLY A 15 -10.86 -9.08 4.70
CA GLY A 15 -10.19 -8.34 5.76
C GLY A 15 -11.14 -7.88 6.85
N ILE A 16 -10.54 -7.38 7.94
CA ILE A 16 -11.24 -6.82 9.10
C ILE A 16 -10.63 -5.45 9.38
N SER A 17 -11.50 -4.48 9.64
CA SER A 17 -11.12 -3.13 10.04
C SER A 17 -11.73 -2.80 11.39
N VAL A 18 -10.90 -2.30 12.31
CA VAL A 18 -11.33 -1.84 13.64
C VAL A 18 -10.95 -0.37 13.78
N GLY A 19 -11.92 0.43 14.20
CA GLY A 19 -11.76 1.88 14.37
C GLY A 19 -12.20 2.34 15.75
N PHE A 20 -11.44 3.26 16.33
CA PHE A 20 -11.78 3.95 17.56
C PHE A 20 -11.71 5.46 17.33
N THR A 21 -12.68 6.19 17.86
CA THR A 21 -12.69 7.65 17.84
C THR A 21 -13.04 8.19 19.22
N LYS A 22 -12.26 9.16 19.68
CA LYS A 22 -12.51 9.94 20.89
C LYS A 22 -12.80 11.38 20.52
N LEU A 23 -13.99 11.84 20.87
CA LEU A 23 -14.37 13.25 20.77
C LEU A 23 -14.29 13.89 22.15
N GLY A 24 -13.64 15.05 22.23
CA GLY A 24 -13.49 15.81 23.46
C GLY A 24 -13.14 17.26 23.18
N ASN A 25 -13.43 18.14 24.14
CA ASN A 25 -13.25 19.59 23.98
C ASN A 25 -11.79 20.03 23.92
N ARG A 26 -10.87 19.27 24.52
CA ARG A 26 -9.43 19.59 24.56
C ARG A 26 -8.55 18.57 23.86
N VAL A 27 -8.98 17.31 23.84
CA VAL A 27 -8.28 16.24 23.16
C VAL A 27 -9.31 15.47 22.35
N ASN A 28 -9.07 15.40 21.05
CA ASN A 28 -9.81 14.52 20.16
C ASN A 28 -8.80 13.70 19.34
N GLY A 29 -9.22 12.54 18.88
CA GLY A 29 -8.33 11.65 18.15
C GLY A 29 -9.06 10.42 17.67
N GLY A 30 -8.40 9.67 16.84
CA GLY A 30 -8.90 8.39 16.36
C GLY A 30 -7.77 7.53 15.84
N ALA A 31 -8.04 6.23 15.79
CA ALA A 31 -7.14 5.26 15.19
C ALA A 31 -7.98 4.21 14.46
N ASN A 32 -7.52 3.82 13.28
CA ASN A 32 -8.10 2.74 12.49
C ASN A 32 -7.00 1.76 12.13
N TYR A 33 -7.30 0.48 12.24
CA TYR A 33 -6.40 -0.58 11.85
C TYR A 33 -7.15 -1.58 10.97
N THR A 34 -6.56 -1.90 9.83
CA THR A 34 -7.06 -2.86 8.86
C THR A 34 -6.05 -3.98 8.71
N ILE A 35 -6.54 -5.21 8.80
CA ILE A 35 -5.84 -6.39 8.32
C ILE A 35 -6.61 -6.96 7.12
N ALA A 36 -5.97 -7.02 5.96
CA ALA A 36 -6.59 -7.46 4.71
C ALA A 36 -5.67 -8.40 3.93
N PHE A 37 -6.27 -9.22 3.07
CA PHE A 37 -5.58 -10.11 2.16
C PHE A 37 -6.24 -9.98 0.80
N ALA A 38 -5.49 -9.50 -0.20
CA ALA A 38 -5.89 -9.40 -1.59
C ALA A 38 -5.12 -10.45 -2.42
N ASN A 39 -5.81 -11.51 -2.81
CA ASN A 39 -5.23 -12.58 -3.60
C ASN A 39 -5.94 -12.73 -4.94
N GLY A 40 -5.23 -13.13 -5.98
CA GLY A 40 -5.82 -13.38 -7.28
C GLY A 40 -4.93 -14.20 -8.21
N SER A 41 -5.45 -14.50 -9.40
CA SER A 41 -4.73 -15.24 -10.44
C SER A 41 -3.77 -14.36 -11.24
N SER A 42 -3.99 -13.05 -11.27
CA SER A 42 -3.13 -12.08 -11.95
C SER A 42 -3.34 -10.66 -11.41
N SER A 43 -2.26 -9.88 -11.33
CA SER A 43 -2.29 -8.43 -11.08
C SER A 43 -2.27 -7.58 -12.34
N SER A 44 -2.11 -8.20 -13.52
CA SER A 44 -2.07 -7.50 -14.81
C SER A 44 -2.91 -8.20 -15.89
N PRO A 45 -3.70 -7.46 -16.69
CA PRO A 45 -4.39 -8.00 -17.88
C PRO A 45 -3.44 -8.60 -18.92
N ASP A 46 -2.18 -8.15 -18.93
CA ASP A 46 -1.17 -8.57 -19.90
C ASP A 46 -0.41 -9.83 -19.45
N ALA A 47 -0.61 -10.31 -18.23
CA ALA A 47 -0.03 -11.59 -17.78
C ALA A 47 -0.49 -12.77 -18.67
N LEU A 48 -1.65 -12.63 -19.31
CA LEU A 48 -2.17 -13.59 -20.28
C LEU A 48 -1.60 -13.45 -21.69
N ASN A 49 -0.92 -12.34 -22.04
CA ASN A 49 -0.24 -12.20 -23.33
C ASN A 49 0.94 -13.19 -23.47
N LEU A 50 1.47 -13.68 -22.35
CA LEU A 50 2.48 -14.75 -22.32
C LEU A 50 1.91 -16.14 -22.63
N ILE A 51 0.58 -16.31 -22.65
CA ILE A 51 -0.05 -17.47 -23.30
C ILE A 51 -0.30 -17.09 -24.76
N ASN A 52 0.79 -16.87 -25.50
CA ASN A 52 0.69 -16.84 -26.96
C ASN A 52 0.22 -18.21 -27.40
N THR A 53 -1.02 -18.24 -27.86
CA THR A 53 -1.71 -19.37 -28.46
C THR A 53 -0.76 -20.22 -29.30
N ALA A 54 -0.34 -21.38 -28.80
CA ALA A 54 -0.03 -22.51 -29.66
C ALA A 54 -1.37 -22.99 -30.25
N VAL A 55 -1.97 -22.20 -31.15
CA VAL A 55 -2.66 -22.81 -32.29
C VAL A 55 -1.57 -23.17 -33.28
N GLN A 56 -0.66 -24.04 -32.84
CA GLN A 56 0.28 -24.67 -33.76
C GLN A 56 -0.60 -25.60 -34.62
N ILE A 57 -0.54 -25.39 -35.92
CA ILE A 57 -1.04 -26.33 -36.91
C ILE A 57 -0.25 -27.64 -36.67
N GLY A 58 -0.77 -28.53 -35.82
CA GLY A 58 0.03 -29.65 -35.29
C GLY A 58 -0.63 -30.52 -34.21
N GLY A 59 -1.69 -30.06 -33.53
CA GLY A 59 -2.49 -30.92 -32.67
C GLY A 59 -1.88 -31.30 -31.31
N GLU A 60 -0.91 -30.53 -30.80
CA GLU A 60 -0.50 -30.66 -29.40
C GLU A 60 -1.49 -29.96 -28.47
N ASP A 61 -1.71 -30.57 -27.30
CA ASP A 61 -2.63 -30.04 -26.29
C ASP A 61 -2.17 -28.66 -25.81
N VAL A 62 -3.11 -27.73 -25.73
CA VAL A 62 -2.88 -26.41 -25.13
C VAL A 62 -2.56 -26.64 -23.65
N VAL A 63 -1.27 -26.57 -23.30
CA VAL A 63 -0.83 -26.62 -21.91
C VAL A 63 -1.27 -25.32 -21.25
N PHE A 64 -2.44 -25.35 -20.61
CA PHE A 64 -2.86 -24.28 -19.72
C PHE A 64 -1.98 -24.37 -18.48
N ALA A 65 -0.98 -23.51 -18.42
CA ALA A 65 -0.14 -23.41 -17.26
C ALA A 65 -1.04 -23.16 -16.02
N GLU A 66 -1.00 -24.05 -15.02
CA GLU A 66 -1.91 -24.08 -13.86
C GLU A 66 -2.04 -22.71 -13.16
N ARG A 67 -3.26 -22.25 -12.86
CA ARG A 67 -3.45 -20.94 -12.21
C ARG A 67 -3.18 -21.07 -10.71
N LYS A 68 -2.19 -20.34 -10.21
CA LYS A 68 -1.92 -20.18 -8.77
C LYS A 68 -2.58 -18.89 -8.28
N VAL A 69 -3.20 -18.94 -7.11
CA VAL A 69 -3.72 -17.75 -6.43
C VAL A 69 -2.58 -17.18 -5.58
N LEU A 70 -2.14 -15.98 -5.92
CA LEU A 70 -1.02 -15.28 -5.29
C LEU A 70 -1.47 -13.93 -4.72
N PRO A 71 -0.71 -13.33 -3.79
CA PRO A 71 -0.91 -11.95 -3.39
C PRO A 71 -0.89 -11.02 -4.61
N LEU A 72 -1.83 -10.09 -4.67
CA LEU A 72 -1.87 -9.07 -5.72
C LEU A 72 -0.86 -7.95 -5.41
N ASP A 73 -0.40 -7.20 -6.42
CA ASP A 73 0.56 -6.09 -6.25
C ASP A 73 0.13 -5.02 -5.22
N TRP A 74 -1.18 -4.93 -4.94
CA TRP A 74 -1.77 -4.04 -3.94
C TRP A 74 -2.20 -4.75 -2.64
N ASP A 75 -1.70 -5.96 -2.37
CA ASP A 75 -1.93 -6.69 -1.11
C ASP A 75 -1.16 -6.05 0.06
N GLU A 76 -1.70 -4.96 0.61
CA GLU A 76 -1.19 -4.34 1.83
C GLU A 76 -1.84 -4.99 3.07
N ARG A 77 -1.11 -5.89 3.74
CA ARG A 77 -1.68 -6.74 4.79
C ARG A 77 -2.09 -6.03 6.05
N HIS A 78 -1.32 -5.03 6.47
CA HIS A 78 -1.52 -4.29 7.70
C HIS A 78 -1.48 -2.80 7.40
N ALA A 79 -2.55 -2.09 7.69
CA ALA A 79 -2.61 -0.64 7.55
C ALA A 79 -3.18 -0.02 8.83
N ALA A 80 -2.39 0.83 9.48
CA ALA A 80 -2.77 1.56 10.68
C ALA A 80 -2.72 3.05 10.40
N ASN A 81 -3.78 3.78 10.76
CA ASN A 81 -3.85 5.23 10.65
C ASN A 81 -4.28 5.79 11.99
N ALA A 82 -3.63 6.85 12.45
CA ALA A 82 -3.97 7.49 13.71
C ALA A 82 -3.85 9.01 13.62
N TYR A 83 -4.69 9.70 14.39
CA TYR A 83 -4.56 11.13 14.58
C TYR A 83 -4.90 11.51 16.02
N VAL A 84 -4.27 12.58 16.49
CA VAL A 84 -4.57 13.20 17.78
C VAL A 84 -4.46 14.71 17.64
N ASN A 85 -5.46 15.42 18.16
CA ASN A 85 -5.45 16.87 18.24
C ASN A 85 -5.60 17.32 19.68
N PHE A 86 -4.68 18.18 20.10
CA PHE A 86 -4.74 18.96 21.31
C PHE A 86 -5.26 20.35 20.98
N VAL A 87 -6.32 20.78 21.65
CA VAL A 87 -7.02 22.03 21.35
C VAL A 87 -7.21 22.82 22.64
N GLN A 88 -6.77 24.07 22.62
CA GLN A 88 -7.23 25.10 23.54
C GLN A 88 -8.22 26.00 22.77
N PRO A 89 -9.53 25.92 23.06
CA PRO A 89 -10.55 26.70 22.34
C PRO A 89 -10.20 28.18 22.28
N ASN A 90 -10.37 28.79 21.10
CA ASN A 90 -10.07 30.20 20.81
C ASN A 90 -8.61 30.62 21.03
N ASN A 91 -7.67 29.68 21.18
CA ASN A 91 -6.26 30.00 21.45
C ASN A 91 -5.33 29.24 20.52
N TRP A 92 -5.18 27.93 20.65
CA TRP A 92 -4.22 27.17 19.83
C TRP A 92 -4.70 25.74 19.61
N SER A 93 -4.15 25.09 18.59
CA SER A 93 -4.31 23.66 18.37
C SER A 93 -3.03 23.04 17.84
N ILE A 94 -2.70 21.83 18.26
CA ILE A 94 -1.62 21.01 17.73
C ILE A 94 -2.22 19.67 17.35
N GLY A 95 -2.05 19.28 16.09
CA GLY A 95 -2.49 18.02 15.53
C GLY A 95 -1.30 17.19 15.07
N LEU A 96 -1.34 15.90 15.36
CA LEU A 96 -0.47 14.89 14.77
C LEU A 96 -1.36 13.92 14.00
N VAL A 97 -0.94 13.57 12.80
CA VAL A 97 -1.55 12.50 12.00
C VAL A 97 -0.44 11.61 11.48
N GLY A 98 -0.66 10.31 11.48
CA GLY A 98 0.33 9.38 10.97
C GLY A 98 -0.28 8.08 10.51
N TYR A 99 0.52 7.35 9.76
CA TYR A 99 0.18 6.01 9.28
C TYR A 99 1.36 5.07 9.45
N VAL A 100 1.06 3.77 9.52
CA VAL A 100 2.02 2.67 9.46
C VAL A 100 1.40 1.58 8.60
N ASN A 101 2.06 1.26 7.50
CA ASN A 101 1.59 0.30 6.53
C ASN A 101 2.65 -0.78 6.28
N SER A 102 2.24 -2.04 6.26
CA SER A 102 3.09 -3.13 5.77
C SER A 102 3.47 -2.87 4.32
N GLY A 103 4.67 -3.27 3.89
CA GLY A 103 5.03 -3.11 2.49
C GLY A 103 4.22 -4.02 1.56
N LEU A 104 4.15 -3.59 0.30
CA LEU A 104 3.47 -4.30 -0.78
C LEU A 104 4.30 -5.51 -1.24
N PRO A 105 3.67 -6.53 -1.85
CA PRO A 105 4.42 -7.64 -2.43
C PRO A 105 5.33 -7.18 -3.58
N PHE A 106 6.42 -7.91 -3.80
CA PHE A 106 7.27 -7.75 -4.98
C PHE A 106 7.84 -9.09 -5.44
N ASP A 107 8.32 -9.11 -6.69
CA ASP A 107 8.96 -10.26 -7.31
C ASP A 107 10.48 -10.21 -7.08
N PRO A 108 11.06 -11.05 -6.21
CA PRO A 108 12.50 -11.10 -6.05
C PRO A 108 13.19 -11.68 -7.29
N GLN A 109 14.37 -11.18 -7.60
CA GLN A 109 15.23 -11.69 -8.66
C GLN A 109 16.42 -12.44 -8.05
N PHE A 110 16.59 -13.71 -8.41
CA PHE A 110 17.71 -14.50 -7.95
C PHE A 110 18.89 -14.36 -8.92
N VAL A 111 20.07 -14.05 -8.39
CA VAL A 111 21.32 -13.94 -9.17
C VAL A 111 21.81 -15.32 -9.62
N GLU A 112 21.45 -16.37 -8.88
CA GLU A 112 21.68 -17.76 -9.24
C GLU A 112 20.56 -18.23 -10.19
N ARG A 113 20.94 -18.79 -11.35
CA ARG A 113 20.00 -19.40 -12.31
C ARG A 113 19.42 -20.68 -11.72
N PHE A 114 18.44 -20.55 -10.84
CA PHE A 114 17.49 -21.62 -10.63
C PHE A 114 16.49 -21.58 -11.79
N ASP A 115 16.29 -22.70 -12.47
CA ASP A 115 15.26 -22.89 -13.50
C ASP A 115 13.86 -22.97 -12.84
N LEU A 116 13.57 -22.03 -11.95
CA LEU A 116 12.30 -21.91 -11.25
C LEU A 116 11.33 -21.17 -12.16
N ASN A 117 10.14 -21.73 -12.30
CA ASN A 117 9.05 -21.09 -13.00
C ASN A 117 8.74 -19.74 -12.30
N GLU A 118 8.51 -18.67 -13.07
CA GLU A 118 8.21 -17.31 -12.55
C GLU A 118 7.12 -17.31 -11.47
N ARG A 119 6.20 -18.28 -11.58
CA ARG A 119 5.08 -18.51 -10.66
C ARG A 119 5.47 -18.94 -9.25
N GLU A 120 6.69 -19.43 -9.04
CA GLU A 120 7.18 -19.84 -7.71
C GLU A 120 7.71 -18.67 -6.89
N PHE A 121 8.13 -17.58 -7.55
CA PHE A 121 8.66 -16.41 -6.87
C PHE A 121 7.84 -15.14 -7.05
N ARG A 122 6.79 -15.16 -7.89
CA ARG A 122 5.83 -14.06 -8.01
C ARG A 122 5.18 -13.69 -6.67
N ALA A 123 5.22 -12.40 -6.34
CA ALA A 123 4.72 -11.80 -5.11
C ALA A 123 5.15 -12.53 -3.82
N SER A 124 6.35 -13.14 -3.84
CA SER A 124 6.84 -14.01 -2.77
C SER A 124 7.51 -13.26 -1.62
N ALA A 125 7.92 -12.01 -1.85
CA ALA A 125 8.53 -11.13 -0.84
C ALA A 125 7.72 -9.83 -0.68
N HIS A 126 7.94 -9.10 0.40
CA HIS A 126 7.25 -7.82 0.67
C HIS A 126 8.27 -6.70 0.85
N LYS A 127 7.93 -5.52 0.35
CA LYS A 127 8.71 -4.29 0.52
C LYS A 127 8.83 -3.95 2.02
N PRO A 128 9.81 -3.11 2.41
CA PRO A 128 9.88 -2.57 3.76
C PRO A 128 8.58 -1.89 4.20
N MET A 129 8.32 -1.92 5.51
CA MET A 129 7.21 -1.20 6.12
C MET A 129 7.38 0.31 5.90
N ARG A 130 6.26 1.00 5.65
CA ARG A 130 6.24 2.46 5.47
C ARG A 130 5.51 3.13 6.62
N TRP A 131 5.99 4.27 7.06
CA TRP A 131 5.32 5.09 8.06
C TRP A 131 5.67 6.57 7.90
N SER A 132 4.76 7.43 8.32
CA SER A 132 5.01 8.87 8.41
C SER A 132 4.18 9.47 9.51
N VAL A 133 4.64 10.61 10.03
CA VAL A 133 3.88 11.44 10.95
C VAL A 133 3.99 12.89 10.50
N ASP A 134 2.86 13.55 10.33
CA ASP A 134 2.77 14.96 10.00
C ASP A 134 2.27 15.74 11.21
N LEU A 135 2.78 16.97 11.36
CA LEU A 135 2.39 17.90 12.41
C LEU A 135 1.71 19.12 11.82
N LYS A 136 0.62 19.55 12.45
CA LYS A 136 -0.03 20.83 12.17
C LYS A 136 -0.32 21.59 13.44
N ALA A 137 0.24 22.79 13.57
CA ALA A 137 -0.06 23.70 14.66
C ALA A 137 -0.80 24.95 14.16
N LYS A 138 -1.69 25.49 14.99
CA LYS A 138 -2.40 26.74 14.76
C LYS A 138 -2.41 27.57 16.03
N LYS A 139 -2.29 28.89 15.89
CA LYS A 139 -2.42 29.88 16.96
C LYS A 139 -3.39 30.97 16.50
N ASN A 140 -4.49 31.11 17.24
CA ASN A 140 -5.45 32.20 17.09
C ASN A 140 -4.99 33.37 17.97
N PHE A 141 -5.05 34.58 17.43
CA PHE A 141 -4.75 35.81 18.15
C PHE A 141 -5.57 36.97 17.57
N LYS A 142 -5.58 38.10 18.27
CA LYS A 142 -6.14 39.35 17.76
C LYS A 142 -5.01 40.28 17.38
N LEU A 143 -5.02 40.79 16.15
CA LEU A 143 -4.09 41.81 15.68
C LEU A 143 -4.90 43.00 15.17
N MET A 144 -4.72 44.17 15.78
CA MET A 144 -5.44 45.41 15.40
C MET A 144 -6.99 45.23 15.38
N GLY A 145 -7.54 44.46 16.31
CA GLY A 145 -8.98 44.17 16.38
C GLY A 145 -9.47 43.06 15.45
N LEU A 146 -8.64 42.58 14.52
CA LEU A 146 -8.95 41.47 13.61
C LEU A 146 -8.62 40.12 14.26
N LYS A 147 -9.45 39.11 14.04
CA LYS A 147 -9.14 37.71 14.40
C LYS A 147 -8.17 37.15 13.36
N SER A 148 -6.99 36.75 13.80
CA SER A 148 -5.92 36.24 12.94
C SER A 148 -5.49 34.84 13.38
N VAL A 149 -5.01 34.05 12.43
CA VAL A 149 -4.51 32.69 12.68
C VAL A 149 -3.12 32.55 12.07
N LEU A 150 -2.13 32.20 12.90
CA LEU A 150 -0.84 31.73 12.43
C LEU A 150 -0.90 30.21 12.38
N PHE A 151 -0.41 29.60 11.31
CA PHE A 151 -0.34 28.15 11.17
C PHE A 151 1.08 27.71 10.84
N PHE A 152 1.38 26.48 11.23
CA PHE A 152 2.64 25.82 10.97
C PHE A 152 2.37 24.37 10.61
N LYS A 153 3.04 23.85 9.58
CA LYS A 153 2.87 22.48 9.09
C LYS A 153 4.26 21.89 8.86
N ILE A 154 4.48 20.68 9.36
CA ILE A 154 5.63 19.85 9.02
C ILE A 154 5.09 18.56 8.45
N ASP A 155 5.50 18.26 7.22
CA ASP A 155 5.29 16.97 6.58
C ASP A 155 6.52 16.10 6.87
N ASN A 156 6.30 14.82 7.15
CA ASN A 156 7.36 13.89 7.56
C ASN A 156 8.20 14.43 8.73
N LEU A 157 7.56 14.61 9.89
CA LEU A 157 8.14 15.19 11.10
C LEU A 157 9.46 14.55 11.54
N PHE A 158 9.64 13.26 11.24
CA PHE A 158 10.81 12.48 11.63
C PHE A 158 11.84 12.32 10.52
N ASP A 159 11.63 12.95 9.36
CA ASP A 159 12.49 12.83 8.18
C ASP A 159 12.78 11.36 7.82
N HIS A 160 11.76 10.51 7.92
CA HIS A 160 11.88 9.10 7.58
C HIS A 160 11.74 8.90 6.07
N LEU A 161 12.72 8.25 5.45
CA LEU A 161 12.63 7.85 4.05
C LEU A 161 11.84 6.54 3.93
N ASN A 162 10.68 6.61 3.29
CA ASN A 162 9.91 5.44 2.92
C ASN A 162 10.37 4.93 1.56
N HIS A 163 10.64 3.62 1.49
CA HIS A 163 11.05 2.98 0.25
C HIS A 163 9.80 2.59 -0.57
N GLU A 164 9.59 3.27 -1.68
CA GLU A 164 8.49 2.98 -2.61
C GLU A 164 8.87 1.87 -3.59
N GLU A 165 10.15 1.78 -3.93
CA GLU A 165 10.74 0.73 -4.76
C GLU A 165 11.83 -0.03 -3.99
N VAL A 166 12.12 -1.26 -4.43
CA VAL A 166 13.18 -2.09 -3.85
C VAL A 166 13.96 -2.76 -4.96
N PHE A 167 15.26 -2.95 -4.73
CA PHE A 167 16.06 -3.79 -5.60
C PHE A 167 15.57 -5.23 -5.51
N ALA A 168 15.03 -5.77 -6.60
CA ALA A 168 14.46 -7.12 -6.64
C ALA A 168 15.45 -8.20 -6.15
N THR A 169 16.75 -7.99 -6.29
CA THR A 169 17.80 -8.92 -5.86
C THR A 169 18.07 -8.91 -4.35
N THR A 170 17.83 -7.80 -3.67
CA THR A 170 18.20 -7.63 -2.24
C THR A 170 17.02 -7.31 -1.33
N GLY A 171 15.88 -6.89 -1.88
CA GLY A 171 14.73 -6.38 -1.13
C GLY A 171 15.00 -5.07 -0.37
N ARG A 172 16.19 -4.47 -0.54
CA ARG A 172 16.52 -3.17 0.04
C ARG A 172 15.92 -2.06 -0.81
N GLY A 173 15.44 -1.03 -0.14
CA GLY A 173 14.94 0.14 -0.82
C GLY A 173 16.05 0.97 -1.46
N ASP A 174 15.63 1.85 -2.36
CA ASP A 174 16.44 2.86 -3.02
C ASP A 174 16.91 3.98 -2.08
#